data_AF-A0A2N2IJV0-F1
#
_entry.id   AF-A0A2N2IJV0-F1
#
_cell.length_a   1.000
_cell.length_b   1.000
_cell.length_c   1.000
_cell.angle_alpha   90.00
_cell.angle_beta   90.00
_cell.angle_gamma   90.00
#
_symmetry.space_group_name_H-M   'P 1'
#
loop_
_entity.id
_entity.type
_entity.pdbx_description
1 polymer ?
#
loop_
_entity_poly.entity_id
_entity_poly.type
_entity_poly.pdbx_seq_one_letter_code
_entity_poly.pdbx_strand_id
1 'polypeptide(L)'
;MKEPRPSLPRWRRLFSSALPSDDARRFTPMTLVNLTLIGAGACSLLFGALAWLRGDRLPAILDFSLTFLLAIMYVRLQLRRDVERTAALATALGGLFFLALVAHGSVLESGFVWMLAYPVMALMVLGARQGTLAAALVLAGALVCFGLSHVVEWIPVYSFPVILR
;
A
#
# COMPACT_ATOMS: atom_id res chain seq x y z
N MET A 1 -34.55 13.00 -39.48
CA MET A 1 -34.04 13.91 -38.44
C MET A 1 -33.83 13.09 -37.17
N LYS A 2 -32.58 12.95 -36.69
CA LYS A 2 -32.28 12.23 -35.44
C LYS A 2 -32.41 13.23 -34.29
N GLU A 3 -33.34 12.98 -33.37
CA GLU A 3 -33.47 13.78 -32.15
C GLU A 3 -32.15 13.80 -31.36
N PRO A 4 -31.75 14.95 -30.81
CA PRO A 4 -30.57 15.04 -29.96
C PRO A 4 -30.84 14.30 -28.64
N ARG A 5 -30.03 13.27 -28.34
CA ARG A 5 -30.13 12.52 -27.08
C ARG A 5 -29.87 13.47 -25.90
N PRO A 6 -30.70 13.43 -24.84
CA PRO A 6 -30.53 14.28 -23.68
C PRO A 6 -29.18 14.01 -23.01
N SER A 7 -28.39 15.06 -22.82
CA SER A 7 -27.09 15.00 -22.15
C SER A 7 -27.30 14.80 -20.65
N LEU A 8 -27.01 13.59 -20.17
CA LEU A 8 -27.13 13.29 -18.74
C LEU A 8 -26.16 14.13 -17.89
N PRO A 9 -26.58 14.56 -16.69
CA PRO A 9 -25.77 15.37 -15.79
C PRO A 9 -24.52 14.61 -15.31
N ARG A 10 -23.39 15.33 -15.18
CA ARG A 10 -22.05 14.78 -14.90
C ARG A 10 -21.99 13.83 -13.70
N TRP A 11 -22.76 14.09 -12.66
CA TRP A 11 -22.75 13.28 -11.43
C TRP A 11 -23.34 11.88 -11.64
N ARG A 12 -24.32 11.69 -12.55
CA ARG A 12 -24.84 10.36 -12.87
C ARG A 12 -23.83 9.47 -13.61
N ARG A 13 -22.87 10.07 -14.32
CA ARG A 13 -21.78 9.34 -14.99
C ARG A 13 -20.71 8.82 -14.03
N LEU A 14 -20.61 9.38 -12.82
CA LEU A 14 -19.74 8.86 -11.76
C LEU A 14 -20.29 7.58 -11.14
N PHE A 15 -21.61 7.36 -11.19
CA PHE A 15 -22.28 6.20 -10.58
C PHE A 15 -22.77 5.16 -11.59
N SER A 16 -22.99 5.53 -12.86
CA SER A 16 -23.25 4.55 -13.91
C SER A 16 -21.93 3.96 -14.38
N SER A 17 -21.85 2.63 -14.46
CA SER A 17 -20.81 1.81 -15.09
C SER A 17 -20.62 2.06 -16.60
N ALA A 18 -20.67 3.31 -17.02
CA ALA A 18 -20.26 3.72 -18.36
C ALA A 18 -18.77 3.43 -18.47
N LEU A 19 -18.44 2.41 -19.28
CA LEU A 19 -17.08 2.02 -19.61
C LEU A 19 -16.26 3.30 -19.86
N PRO A 20 -15.17 3.51 -19.10
CA PRO A 20 -14.35 4.71 -19.27
C PRO A 20 -13.87 4.78 -20.72
N SER A 21 -13.89 5.97 -21.31
CA SER A 21 -13.22 6.22 -22.60
C SER A 21 -11.76 5.74 -22.53
N ASP A 22 -11.16 5.34 -23.65
CA ASP A 22 -9.80 4.76 -23.67
C ASP A 22 -8.74 5.65 -22.98
N ASP A 23 -8.94 6.97 -22.95
CA ASP A 23 -8.10 7.90 -22.19
C ASP A 23 -8.23 7.71 -20.67
N ALA A 24 -9.44 7.50 -20.15
CA ALA A 24 -9.67 7.28 -18.73
C ALA A 24 -9.02 5.98 -18.24
N ARG A 25 -8.92 4.94 -19.09
CA ARG A 25 -8.14 3.72 -18.76
C ARG A 25 -6.66 3.98 -18.53
N ARG A 26 -6.05 4.96 -19.23
CA ARG A 26 -4.62 5.32 -19.08
C ARG A 26 -4.34 6.26 -17.92
N PHE A 27 -5.26 7.17 -17.59
CA PHE A 27 -5.12 8.05 -16.43
C PHE A 27 -5.36 7.33 -15.10
N THR A 28 -6.13 6.25 -15.11
CA THR A 28 -6.44 5.47 -13.90
C THR A 28 -5.19 4.98 -13.17
N PRO A 29 -4.24 4.22 -13.77
CA PRO A 29 -3.12 3.65 -13.04
C PRO A 29 -2.15 4.69 -12.47
N MET A 30 -1.87 5.79 -13.19
CA MET A 30 -0.98 6.83 -12.69
C MET A 30 -1.58 7.59 -11.50
N THR A 31 -2.87 7.93 -11.56
CA THR A 31 -3.57 8.56 -10.44
C THR A 31 -3.62 7.64 -9.23
N LEU A 32 -3.85 6.34 -9.46
CA LEU A 32 -3.92 5.33 -8.42
C LEU A 32 -2.56 5.18 -7.72
N VAL A 33 -1.45 5.05 -8.48
CA VAL A 33 -0.10 4.99 -7.89
C VAL A 33 0.25 6.28 -7.14
N ASN A 34 -0.08 7.46 -7.68
CA ASN A 34 0.16 8.73 -6.98
C ASN A 34 -0.61 8.80 -5.66
N LEU A 35 -1.90 8.46 -5.67
CA LEU A 35 -2.73 8.50 -4.47
C LEU A 35 -2.22 7.54 -3.40
N THR A 36 -1.73 6.37 -3.81
CA THR A 36 -1.12 5.42 -2.87
C THR A 36 0.22 5.89 -2.36
N LEU A 37 1.12 6.41 -3.21
CA LEU A 37 2.41 6.92 -2.75
C LEU A 37 2.23 8.06 -1.74
N ILE A 38 1.30 8.98 -2.01
CA ILE A 38 0.98 10.10 -1.12
C ILE A 38 0.28 9.60 0.13
N GLY A 39 -0.76 8.79 0.00
CA GLY A 39 -1.55 8.27 1.11
C GLY A 39 -0.71 7.42 2.05
N ALA A 40 0.05 6.46 1.51
CA ALA A 40 0.93 5.62 2.31
C ALA A 40 2.10 6.43 2.89
N GLY A 41 2.66 7.40 2.17
CA GLY A 41 3.67 8.31 2.71
C GLY A 41 3.14 9.14 3.87
N ALA A 42 1.92 9.68 3.77
CA ALA A 42 1.28 10.44 4.83
C ALA A 42 0.96 9.58 6.07
N CYS A 43 0.43 8.38 5.87
CA CYS A 43 0.23 7.41 6.95
C CYS A 43 1.56 7.05 7.61
N SER A 44 2.55 6.62 6.83
CA SER A 44 3.87 6.26 7.33
C SER A 44 4.49 7.40 8.14
N LEU A 45 4.40 8.65 7.67
CA LEU A 45 4.88 9.80 8.43
C LEU A 45 4.16 9.98 9.77
N LEU A 46 2.83 9.86 9.76
CA LEU A 46 2.00 9.97 10.97
C LEU A 46 2.36 8.88 11.99
N PHE A 47 2.47 7.63 11.56
CA PHE A 47 2.79 6.51 12.45
C PHE A 47 4.24 6.53 12.94
N GLY A 48 5.17 6.95 12.09
CA GLY A 48 6.55 7.19 12.50
C GLY A 48 6.65 8.28 13.57
N ALA A 49 5.90 9.37 13.43
CA ALA A 49 5.82 10.43 14.44
C ALA A 49 5.19 9.92 15.76
N LEU A 50 4.12 9.13 15.68
CA LEU A 50 3.49 8.53 16.86
C LEU A 50 4.42 7.56 17.58
N ALA A 51 5.13 6.70 16.85
CA ALA A 51 6.12 5.77 17.40
C ALA A 51 7.27 6.53 18.08
N TRP A 52 7.75 7.61 17.45
CA TRP A 52 8.79 8.46 18.02
C TRP A 52 8.36 9.09 19.34
N LEU A 53 7.13 9.62 19.41
CA LEU A 53 6.56 10.22 20.62
C LEU A 53 6.39 9.21 21.77
N ARG A 54 6.21 7.93 21.45
CA ARG A 54 6.11 6.84 22.44
C ARG A 54 7.47 6.33 22.92
N GLY A 55 8.56 6.78 22.30
CA GLY A 55 9.91 6.32 22.58
C GLY A 55 10.32 5.07 21.81
N ASP A 56 9.45 4.53 20.96
CA ASP A 56 9.74 3.35 20.12
C ASP A 56 10.49 3.76 18.86
N ARG A 57 11.82 3.81 19.00
CA ARG A 57 12.73 4.34 17.98
C ARG A 57 12.75 3.52 16.70
N LEU A 58 12.70 2.19 16.80
CA LEU A 58 12.89 1.33 15.63
C LEU A 58 11.72 1.41 14.63
N PRO A 59 10.45 1.27 15.05
CA PRO A 59 9.32 1.53 14.15
C PRO A 59 9.32 2.94 13.57
N ALA A 60 9.68 3.94 14.38
CA ALA A 60 9.77 5.32 13.90
C ALA A 60 10.81 5.47 12.79
N ILE A 61 12.00 4.88 12.95
CA ILE A 61 13.06 4.90 11.92
C ILE A 61 12.57 4.19 10.66
N LEU A 62 11.90 3.04 10.78
CA LEU A 62 11.36 2.33 9.63
C LEU A 62 10.31 3.17 8.90
N ASP A 63 9.34 3.72 9.61
CA ASP A 63 8.26 4.53 9.02
C ASP A 63 8.79 5.83 8.39
N PHE A 64 9.77 6.50 8.99
CA PHE A 64 10.40 7.67 8.38
C PHE A 64 11.24 7.30 7.14
N SER A 65 11.96 6.17 7.19
CA SER A 65 12.73 5.67 6.04
C SER A 65 11.82 5.31 4.88
N LEU A 66 10.69 4.64 5.16
CA LEU A 66 9.69 4.31 4.15
C LEU A 66 9.10 5.59 3.55
N THR A 67 8.72 6.57 4.38
CA THR A 67 8.21 7.87 3.92
C THR A 67 9.19 8.55 2.95
N PHE A 68 10.48 8.58 3.32
CA PHE A 68 11.53 9.17 2.50
C PHE A 68 11.69 8.44 1.15
N LEU A 69 11.69 7.09 1.17
CA LEU A 69 11.76 6.28 -0.04
C LEU A 69 10.54 6.50 -0.95
N LEU A 70 9.33 6.56 -0.38
CA LEU A 70 8.10 6.82 -1.14
C LEU A 70 8.11 8.22 -1.76
N ALA A 71 8.68 9.23 -1.09
CA ALA A 71 8.85 10.56 -1.65
C ALA A 71 9.81 10.56 -2.85
N ILE A 72 10.94 9.84 -2.76
CA ILE A 72 11.86 9.64 -3.90
C ILE A 72 11.14 8.95 -5.07
N MET A 73 10.35 7.92 -4.78
CA MET A 73 9.57 7.21 -5.78
C MET A 73 8.53 8.10 -6.45
N TYR A 74 7.86 8.95 -5.68
CA TYR A 74 6.92 9.92 -6.20
C TYR A 74 7.60 10.89 -7.17
N VAL A 75 8.72 11.50 -6.77
CA VAL A 75 9.51 12.38 -7.65
C VAL A 75 9.94 11.64 -8.92
N ARG A 76 10.46 10.42 -8.78
CA ARG A 76 10.85 9.58 -9.92
C ARG A 76 9.68 9.29 -10.85
N LEU A 77 8.49 9.02 -10.32
CA LEU A 77 7.27 8.79 -11.10
C LEU A 77 6.89 10.03 -11.90
N GLN A 78 6.98 11.22 -11.30
CA GLN A 78 6.69 12.47 -12.00
C GLN A 78 7.69 12.75 -13.12
N LEU A 79 8.97 12.42 -12.92
CA LEU A 79 10.03 12.62 -13.91
C LEU A 79 10.01 11.62 -15.06
N ARG A 80 9.81 10.31 -14.75
CA ARG A 80 9.95 9.23 -15.76
C ARG A 80 8.63 8.69 -16.29
N ARG A 81 7.52 8.95 -15.59
CA ARG A 81 6.16 8.42 -15.89
C ARG A 81 6.10 6.90 -16.08
N ASP A 82 7.07 6.18 -15.52
CA ASP A 82 7.17 4.71 -15.57
C ASP A 82 6.35 4.11 -14.42
N VAL A 83 5.04 3.99 -14.66
CA VAL A 83 4.06 3.59 -13.65
C VAL A 83 4.27 2.15 -13.20
N GLU A 84 4.52 1.23 -14.13
CA GLU A 84 4.69 -0.21 -13.82
C GLU A 84 5.89 -0.44 -12.91
N ARG A 85 7.06 0.10 -13.27
CA ARG A 85 8.26 -0.09 -12.43
C ARG A 85 8.13 0.60 -11.08
N THR A 86 7.48 1.76 -11.04
CA THR A 86 7.22 2.46 -9.78
C THR A 86 6.27 1.65 -8.90
N ALA A 87 5.19 1.08 -9.46
CA ALA A 87 4.28 0.23 -8.71
C ALA A 87 5.00 -1.02 -8.19
N ALA A 88 5.77 -1.71 -9.03
CA ALA A 88 6.53 -2.90 -8.63
C ALA A 88 7.50 -2.63 -7.47
N LEU A 89 8.27 -1.55 -7.57
CA LEU A 89 9.22 -1.16 -6.52
C LEU A 89 8.50 -0.69 -5.24
N ALA A 90 7.42 0.07 -5.35
CA ALA A 90 6.64 0.52 -4.20
C ALA A 90 5.99 -0.67 -3.47
N THR A 91 5.47 -1.65 -4.21
CA THR A 91 4.95 -2.90 -3.63
C THR A 91 6.06 -3.72 -2.97
N ALA A 92 7.23 -3.84 -3.58
CA ALA A 92 8.35 -4.58 -2.99
C ALA A 92 8.84 -3.91 -1.69
N LEU A 93 8.98 -2.59 -1.68
CA LEU A 93 9.34 -1.82 -0.50
C LEU A 93 8.26 -1.93 0.59
N GLY A 94 6.99 -1.72 0.23
CA GLY A 94 5.87 -1.85 1.16
C GLY A 94 5.80 -3.24 1.79
N GLY A 95 6.01 -4.30 1.00
CA GLY A 95 6.06 -5.67 1.49
C GLY A 95 7.24 -5.93 2.43
N LEU A 96 8.43 -5.41 2.11
CA LEU A 96 9.61 -5.57 2.97
C LEU A 96 9.44 -4.85 4.32
N PHE A 97 8.96 -3.60 4.29
CA PHE A 97 8.70 -2.83 5.51
C PHE A 97 7.56 -3.43 6.33
N PHE A 98 6.54 -4.00 5.67
CA PHE A 98 5.48 -4.76 6.34
C PHE A 98 6.07 -5.93 7.12
N LEU A 99 6.89 -6.75 6.48
CA LEU A 99 7.53 -7.89 7.15
C LEU A 99 8.44 -7.44 8.29
N ALA A 100 9.17 -6.34 8.13
CA ALA A 100 10.01 -5.78 9.19
C ALA A 100 9.18 -5.31 10.40
N LEU A 101 8.06 -4.63 10.17
CA LEU A 101 7.16 -4.19 11.25
C LEU A 101 6.45 -5.36 11.94
N VAL A 102 6.06 -6.39 11.19
CA VAL A 102 5.49 -7.64 11.73
C VAL A 102 6.52 -8.40 12.56
N ALA A 103 7.76 -8.52 12.09
CA ALA A 103 8.82 -9.19 12.83
C ALA A 103 9.17 -8.46 14.15
N HIS A 104 9.01 -7.13 14.20
CA HIS A 104 9.36 -6.33 15.38
C HIS A 104 8.19 -6.13 16.38
N GLY A 105 6.94 -6.39 15.99
CA GLY A 105 5.80 -6.18 16.91
C GLY A 105 5.44 -4.74 17.17
N SER A 106 5.60 -3.87 16.18
CA SER A 106 5.34 -2.43 16.33
C SER A 106 3.93 -2.09 16.88
N VAL A 107 3.84 -0.89 17.43
CA VAL A 107 3.50 -0.53 18.83
C VAL A 107 2.01 -0.51 19.14
N LEU A 108 1.14 -1.04 18.27
CA LEU A 108 -0.30 -1.02 18.52
C LEU A 108 -1.13 -1.93 17.60
N GLU A 109 -0.55 -3.01 17.09
CA GLU A 109 -1.28 -3.94 16.18
C GLU A 109 -1.98 -3.29 14.97
N SER A 110 -1.61 -2.06 14.61
CA SER A 110 -2.33 -1.24 13.63
C SER A 110 -1.42 -0.62 12.58
N GLY A 111 -0.12 -0.51 12.89
CA GLY A 111 1.02 -0.10 12.04
C GLY A 111 1.06 -0.70 10.62
N PHE A 112 0.37 -1.80 10.41
CA PHE A 112 0.48 -2.62 9.23
C PHE A 112 -0.79 -2.63 8.37
N VAL A 113 -1.90 -2.05 8.85
CA VAL A 113 -3.19 -2.13 8.16
C VAL A 113 -3.16 -1.41 6.80
N TRP A 114 -2.50 -0.24 6.71
CA TRP A 114 -2.34 0.45 5.43
C TRP A 114 -1.40 -0.26 4.46
N MET A 115 -0.55 -1.17 4.94
CA MET A 115 0.33 -1.92 4.06
C MET A 115 -0.40 -2.98 3.21
N LEU A 116 -1.64 -3.34 3.59
CA LEU A 116 -2.55 -4.13 2.76
C LEU A 116 -3.00 -3.39 1.48
N ALA A 117 -2.83 -2.07 1.42
CA ALA A 117 -3.07 -1.34 0.18
C ALA A 117 -2.07 -1.78 -0.91
N TYR A 118 -0.82 -2.10 -0.58
CA TYR A 118 0.22 -2.40 -1.58
C TYR A 118 -0.02 -3.68 -2.42
N PRO A 119 -0.51 -4.81 -1.85
CA PRO A 119 -0.98 -5.95 -2.63
C PRO A 119 -2.14 -5.64 -3.58
N VAL A 120 -3.13 -4.86 -3.10
CA VAL A 120 -4.28 -4.45 -3.91
C VAL A 120 -3.82 -3.56 -5.08
N MET A 121 -2.87 -2.66 -4.81
CA MET A 121 -2.23 -1.83 -5.80
C MET A 121 -1.48 -2.62 -6.87
N ALA A 122 -0.71 -3.62 -6.44
CA ALA A 122 0.01 -4.51 -7.33
C ALA A 122 -0.94 -5.24 -8.28
N LEU A 123 -2.07 -5.73 -7.77
CA LEU A 123 -3.12 -6.38 -8.56
C LEU A 123 -3.74 -5.43 -9.60
N MET A 124 -3.99 -4.17 -9.22
CA MET A 124 -4.61 -3.20 -10.12
C MET A 124 -3.66 -2.62 -11.17
N VAL A 125 -2.36 -2.49 -10.86
CA VAL A 125 -1.39 -1.80 -11.72
C VAL A 125 -0.50 -2.75 -12.52
N LEU A 126 -0.01 -3.84 -11.91
CA LEU A 126 0.87 -4.82 -12.57
C LEU A 126 0.08 -5.93 -13.29
N GLY A 127 -1.24 -5.90 -13.15
CA GLY A 127 -2.14 -6.94 -13.62
C GLY A 127 -2.18 -8.16 -12.69
N ALA A 128 -3.18 -9.02 -12.91
CA ALA A 128 -3.52 -10.11 -12.01
C ALA A 128 -2.33 -11.03 -11.71
N ARG A 129 -1.58 -11.47 -12.73
CA ARG A 129 -0.48 -12.44 -12.53
C ARG A 129 0.63 -11.91 -11.63
N GLN A 130 1.14 -10.71 -11.90
CA GLN A 130 2.25 -10.14 -11.12
C GLN A 130 1.78 -9.64 -9.75
N GLY A 131 0.58 -9.06 -9.68
CA GLY A 131 0.00 -8.64 -8.41
C GLY A 131 -0.29 -9.81 -7.47
N THR A 132 -0.83 -10.93 -7.99
CA THR A 132 -1.06 -12.13 -7.18
C THR A 132 0.25 -12.72 -6.69
N LEU A 133 1.30 -12.75 -7.52
CA LEU A 133 2.62 -13.20 -7.10
C LEU A 133 3.16 -12.34 -5.96
N ALA A 134 3.10 -11.01 -6.09
CA ALA A 134 3.58 -10.09 -5.06
C ALA A 134 2.79 -10.27 -3.74
N ALA A 135 1.46 -10.37 -3.83
CA ALA A 135 0.60 -10.63 -2.68
C ALA A 135 0.92 -11.98 -2.02
N ALA A 136 1.11 -13.03 -2.82
CA ALA A 136 1.47 -14.36 -2.33
C ALA A 136 2.84 -14.38 -1.64
N LEU A 137 3.83 -13.63 -2.15
CA LEU A 137 5.15 -13.50 -1.53
C LEU A 137 5.07 -12.79 -0.18
N VAL A 138 4.31 -11.68 -0.10
CA VAL A 138 4.10 -10.97 1.17
C VAL A 138 3.38 -11.86 2.18
N LEU A 139 2.34 -12.59 1.74
CA LEU A 139 1.62 -13.54 2.60
C LEU A 139 2.53 -14.68 3.07
N ALA A 140 3.31 -15.27 2.18
CA ALA A 140 4.26 -16.33 2.53
C ALA A 140 5.30 -15.83 3.54
N GLY A 141 5.85 -14.63 3.34
CA GLY A 141 6.76 -14.00 4.30
C GLY A 141 6.10 -13.80 5.66
N ALA A 142 4.85 -13.33 5.69
CA ALA A 142 4.09 -13.15 6.92
C ALA A 142 3.91 -14.48 7.65
N LEU A 143 3.48 -15.53 6.94
CA LEU A 143 3.32 -16.88 7.49
C LEU A 143 4.63 -17.42 8.08
N VAL A 144 5.76 -17.15 7.43
CA VAL A 144 7.10 -17.51 7.95
C VAL A 144 7.40 -16.74 9.24
N CYS A 145 7.16 -15.43 9.28
CA CYS A 145 7.34 -14.63 10.50
C CYS A 145 6.46 -15.17 11.64
N PHE A 146 5.19 -15.47 11.38
CA PHE A 146 4.29 -16.05 12.38
C PHE A 146 4.72 -17.45 12.82
N GLY A 147 5.11 -18.33 11.89
CA GLY A 147 5.59 -19.68 12.23
C GLY A 147 6.88 -19.67 13.04
N LEU A 148 7.78 -18.75 12.75
CA LEU A 148 9.04 -18.57 13.48
C LEU A 148 8.87 -17.85 14.83
N SER A 149 7.73 -17.20 15.08
CA SER A 149 7.47 -16.50 16.34
C SER A 149 7.58 -17.39 17.58
N HIS A 150 7.35 -18.70 17.44
CA HIS A 150 7.48 -19.67 18.52
C HIS A 150 8.91 -20.14 18.77
N VAL A 151 9.83 -19.88 17.83
CA VAL A 151 11.22 -20.39 17.88
C VAL A 151 12.21 -19.27 18.15
N VAL A 152 11.90 -18.03 17.73
CA VAL A 152 12.86 -16.92 17.82
C VAL A 152 12.35 -15.82 18.75
N GLU A 153 13.02 -15.63 19.88
CA GLU A 153 12.60 -14.81 21.03
C GLU A 153 12.34 -13.32 20.72
N TRP A 154 12.99 -12.78 19.69
CA TRP A 154 12.80 -11.40 19.22
C TRP A 154 11.53 -11.16 18.39
N ILE A 155 10.82 -12.23 17.95
CA ILE A 155 9.58 -12.11 17.20
C ILE A 155 8.42 -12.17 18.21
N PRO A 156 7.51 -11.19 18.21
CA PRO A 156 6.39 -11.20 19.12
C PRO A 156 5.46 -12.38 18.83
N VAL A 157 5.05 -13.07 19.89
CA VAL A 157 3.96 -14.03 19.81
C VAL A 157 2.65 -13.24 19.85
N TYR A 158 2.01 -13.10 18.69
CA TYR A 158 0.70 -12.49 18.58
C TYR A 158 -0.35 -13.44 19.16
N SER A 159 -0.88 -13.09 20.33
CA SER A 159 -1.91 -13.89 20.99
C SER A 159 -3.30 -13.37 20.62
N PHE A 160 -4.17 -14.27 20.12
CA PHE A 160 -5.57 -13.97 19.79
C PHE A 160 -6.45 -13.33 20.88
N PRO A 161 -6.16 -13.39 22.21
CA PRO A 161 -7.03 -12.77 23.22
C PRO A 161 -7.16 -11.24 23.12
N VAL A 162 -6.26 -10.56 22.40
CA VAL A 162 -6.28 -9.08 22.25
C VAL A 162 -7.40 -8.60 21.32
N ILE A 163 -7.89 -9.44 20.40
CA ILE A 163 -8.90 -9.05 19.40
C ILE A 163 -10.35 -9.10 19.96
N LEU A 164 -10.56 -9.78 21.10
CA LEU A 164 -11.90 -10.00 21.70
C LEU A 164 -12.16 -9.19 22.99
N ARG A 165 -11.30 -8.20 23.32
CA ARG A 165 -11.51 -7.30 24.46
C ARG A 165 -11.81 -5.87 24.03
#